data_AF-A0A642UZL9-F1
#
_entry.id   AF-A0A642UZL9-F1
#
_cell.length_a   1.000
_cell.length_b   1.000
_cell.length_c   1.000
_cell.angle_alpha   90.00
_cell.angle_beta   90.00
_cell.angle_gamma   90.00
#
_symmetry.space_group_name_H-M   'P 1'
#
loop_
_entity.id
_entity.type
_entity.pdbx_description
1 polymer ?
#
loop_
_entity_poly.entity_id
_entity_poly.type
_entity_poly.pdbx_seq_one_letter_code
_entity_poly.pdbx_strand_id
1 'polypeptide(L)'
;MVSRLNPLWTHPRANDDDVLDERFQKASQLMGQAFENVVEGYGKGWYPAKDIVQKAFDARKQYDDEGRIVVFDQFVPWKEHLYTIEEDQNVPGQVLYVLYSDGKNWRVQAVAESSSSFTSRKALPEAWRGVRDEELSKISGIPSCIFTHAAGFIGGNKTRDFLLLFLEKEEIS
;
A
#
# COMPACT_ATOMS: atom_id res chain seq x y z
N MET A 1 -9.41 -13.27 -19.24
CA MET A 1 -8.61 -14.42 -18.75
C MET A 1 -9.38 -15.71 -18.99
N VAL A 2 -10.57 -15.87 -18.38
CA VAL A 2 -11.47 -17.01 -18.61
C VAL A 2 -11.92 -17.17 -20.07
N SER A 3 -12.26 -16.06 -20.73
CA SER A 3 -12.67 -16.06 -22.15
C SER A 3 -11.63 -16.65 -23.12
N ARG A 4 -10.35 -16.73 -22.71
CA ARG A 4 -9.27 -17.33 -23.52
C ARG A 4 -9.24 -18.86 -23.45
N LEU A 5 -10.07 -19.47 -22.59
CA LEU A 5 -10.19 -20.92 -22.49
C LEU A 5 -11.18 -21.50 -23.51
N ASN A 6 -11.97 -20.64 -24.16
CA ASN A 6 -12.86 -21.06 -25.24
C ASN A 6 -12.04 -21.70 -26.38
N PRO A 7 -12.63 -22.65 -27.13
CA PRO A 7 -11.98 -23.18 -28.32
C PRO A 7 -11.66 -22.05 -29.30
N LEU A 8 -10.52 -22.18 -30.00
CA LEU A 8 -10.25 -21.31 -31.14
C LEU A 8 -11.26 -21.60 -32.24
N TRP A 9 -11.61 -20.59 -33.03
CA TRP A 9 -12.51 -20.75 -34.17
C TRP A 9 -11.99 -21.77 -35.21
N THR A 10 -10.67 -21.98 -35.26
CA THR A 10 -10.01 -22.97 -36.12
C THR A 10 -10.07 -24.40 -35.60
N HIS A 11 -10.57 -24.62 -34.37
CA HIS A 11 -10.68 -25.95 -33.81
C HIS A 11 -11.78 -26.73 -34.56
N PRO A 12 -11.48 -27.91 -35.13
CA PRO A 12 -12.44 -28.62 -35.99
C PRO A 12 -13.73 -29.04 -35.29
N ARG A 13 -13.69 -29.13 -33.96
CA ARG A 13 -14.81 -29.49 -33.06
C ARG A 13 -15.16 -28.36 -32.10
N ALA A 14 -15.01 -27.09 -32.53
CA ALA A 14 -15.14 -25.93 -31.64
C ALA A 14 -16.53 -25.79 -31.00
N ASN A 15 -17.56 -26.30 -31.67
CA ASN A 15 -18.96 -26.20 -31.25
C ASN A 15 -19.53 -27.52 -30.73
N ASP A 16 -18.69 -28.56 -30.61
CA ASP A 16 -19.13 -29.84 -30.07
C ASP A 16 -19.31 -29.73 -28.55
N ASP A 17 -20.42 -30.25 -28.04
CA ASP A 17 -20.79 -30.13 -26.62
C ASP A 17 -19.72 -30.68 -25.68
N ASP A 18 -19.06 -31.79 -26.03
CA ASP A 18 -17.98 -32.40 -25.22
C ASP A 18 -16.75 -31.49 -25.11
N VAL A 19 -16.38 -30.80 -26.20
CA VAL A 19 -15.28 -29.84 -26.22
C VAL A 19 -15.65 -28.60 -25.40
N LEU A 20 -16.87 -28.10 -25.53
CA LEU A 20 -17.36 -26.96 -24.76
C LEU A 20 -17.42 -27.26 -23.26
N ASP A 21 -17.93 -28.43 -22.88
CA ASP A 21 -17.97 -28.90 -21.49
C ASP A 21 -16.56 -29.03 -20.89
N GLU A 22 -15.59 -29.58 -21.64
CA GLU A 22 -14.20 -29.65 -21.19
C GLU A 22 -13.61 -28.25 -20.94
N ARG A 23 -13.90 -27.27 -21.82
CA ARG A 23 -13.45 -25.88 -21.62
C ARG A 23 -14.16 -25.22 -20.45
N PHE A 24 -15.45 -25.48 -20.27
CA PHE A 24 -16.22 -24.99 -19.14
C PHE A 24 -15.67 -25.52 -17.81
N GLN A 25 -15.31 -26.80 -17.73
CA GLN A 25 -14.68 -27.37 -16.53
C GLN A 25 -13.35 -26.69 -16.21
N LYS A 26 -12.49 -26.47 -17.21
CA LYS A 26 -11.23 -25.73 -17.04
C LYS A 26 -11.45 -24.29 -16.57
N ALA A 27 -12.45 -23.61 -17.14
CA ALA A 27 -12.84 -22.26 -16.74
C ALA A 27 -13.36 -22.23 -15.29
N SER A 28 -14.18 -23.21 -14.91
CA SER A 28 -14.73 -23.34 -13.56
C SER A 28 -13.64 -23.60 -12.53
N GLN A 29 -12.67 -24.47 -12.83
CA GLN A 29 -11.52 -24.72 -11.95
C GLN A 29 -10.66 -23.48 -11.77
N LEU A 30 -10.35 -22.75 -12.86
CA LEU A 30 -9.60 -21.51 -12.79
C LEU A 30 -10.31 -20.47 -11.91
N MET A 31 -11.63 -20.33 -12.07
CA MET A 31 -12.43 -19.41 -11.27
C MET A 31 -12.56 -19.86 -9.81
N GLY A 32 -12.65 -21.16 -9.55
CA GLY A 32 -12.61 -21.73 -8.20
C GLY A 32 -11.31 -21.36 -7.49
N GLN A 33 -10.16 -21.57 -8.14
CA GLN A 33 -8.86 -21.20 -7.57
C GLN A 33 -8.74 -19.68 -7.36
N ALA A 34 -9.24 -18.88 -8.30
CA ALA A 34 -9.24 -17.42 -8.15
C ALA A 34 -10.08 -16.98 -6.94
N PHE A 35 -11.26 -17.59 -6.75
CA PHE A 35 -12.12 -17.33 -5.60
C PHE A 35 -11.44 -17.72 -4.29
N GLU A 36 -10.88 -18.93 -4.20
CA GLU A 36 -10.15 -19.40 -3.03
C GLU A 36 -9.00 -18.45 -2.67
N ASN A 37 -8.21 -18.03 -3.65
CA ASN A 37 -7.10 -17.09 -3.43
C ASN A 37 -7.60 -15.74 -2.87
N VAL A 38 -8.75 -15.26 -3.33
CA VAL A 38 -9.36 -14.02 -2.80
C VAL A 38 -9.80 -14.23 -1.36
N VAL A 39 -10.54 -15.30 -1.06
CA VAL A 39 -11.02 -15.60 0.30
C VAL A 39 -9.84 -15.78 1.26
N GLU A 40 -8.81 -16.53 0.86
CA GLU A 40 -7.61 -16.70 1.65
C GLU A 40 -6.84 -15.39 1.84
N GLY A 41 -6.72 -14.58 0.79
CA GLY A 41 -6.09 -13.27 0.86
C GLY A 41 -6.77 -12.35 1.88
N TYR A 42 -8.11 -12.32 1.88
CA TYR A 42 -8.86 -11.56 2.88
C TYR A 42 -8.72 -12.16 4.29
N GLY A 43 -8.93 -13.47 4.43
CA GLY A 43 -8.96 -14.12 5.75
C GLY A 43 -7.59 -14.22 6.44
N LYS A 44 -6.53 -14.54 5.68
CA LYS A 44 -5.17 -14.78 6.20
C LYS A 44 -4.24 -13.57 6.06
N GLY A 45 -4.55 -12.62 5.18
CA GLY A 45 -3.72 -11.45 4.92
C GLY A 45 -4.35 -10.14 5.40
N TRP A 46 -5.48 -9.75 4.80
CA TRP A 46 -6.11 -8.45 5.07
C TRP A 46 -6.73 -8.37 6.46
N TYR A 47 -7.48 -9.39 6.90
CA TYR A 47 -8.20 -9.35 8.17
C TYR A 47 -7.27 -9.28 9.40
N PRO A 48 -6.19 -10.09 9.50
CA PRO A 48 -5.25 -9.99 10.62
C PRO A 48 -4.50 -8.66 10.68
N ALA A 49 -4.39 -7.94 9.56
CA ALA A 49 -3.76 -6.62 9.54
C ALA A 49 -4.53 -5.59 10.36
N LYS A 50 -5.84 -5.76 10.56
CA LYS A 50 -6.69 -4.84 11.33
C LYS A 50 -6.11 -4.57 12.71
N ASP A 51 -5.77 -5.61 13.46
CA ASP A 51 -5.24 -5.49 14.81
C ASP A 51 -3.86 -4.81 14.84
N ILE A 52 -3.04 -5.05 13.81
CA ILE A 52 -1.72 -4.43 13.68
C ILE A 52 -1.88 -2.92 13.42
N VAL A 53 -2.80 -2.55 12.51
CA VAL A 53 -3.08 -1.15 12.18
C VAL A 53 -3.67 -0.42 13.38
N GLN A 54 -4.60 -1.02 14.11
CA GLN A 54 -5.15 -0.43 15.34
C GLN A 54 -4.06 -0.16 16.38
N LYS A 55 -3.22 -1.16 16.69
CA LYS A 55 -2.13 -0.98 17.67
C LYS A 55 -1.15 0.12 17.25
N ALA A 56 -0.78 0.14 15.97
CA ALA A 56 0.14 1.16 15.45
C ALA A 56 -0.50 2.55 15.48
N PHE A 57 -1.80 2.64 15.19
CA PHE A 57 -2.57 3.88 15.29
C PHE A 57 -2.62 4.37 16.73
N ASP A 58 -2.93 3.53 17.70
CA ASP A 58 -3.00 3.93 19.12
C ASP A 58 -1.63 4.40 19.63
N ALA A 59 -0.55 3.76 19.17
CA ALA A 59 0.82 4.09 19.54
C ALA A 59 1.44 5.25 18.73
N ARG A 60 0.73 5.81 17.74
CA ARG A 60 1.27 6.80 16.78
C ARG A 60 1.87 8.03 17.45
N LYS A 61 1.31 8.45 18.58
CA LYS A 61 1.73 9.63 19.33
C LYS A 61 3.14 9.52 19.93
N GLN A 62 3.71 8.32 19.98
CA GLN A 62 5.11 8.15 20.41
C GLN A 62 6.13 8.70 19.39
N TYR A 63 5.71 8.89 18.12
CA TYR A 63 6.58 9.37 17.04
C TYR A 63 6.29 10.83 16.66
N ASP A 64 5.06 11.28 16.87
CA ASP A 64 4.61 12.63 16.58
C ASP A 64 3.45 12.98 17.51
N ASP A 65 3.57 14.05 18.30
CA ASP A 65 2.54 14.44 19.29
C ASP A 65 1.15 14.67 18.66
N GLU A 66 1.12 15.15 17.41
CA GLU A 66 -0.09 15.37 16.62
C GLU A 66 -0.67 14.08 16.03
N GLY A 67 0.11 12.98 16.06
CA GLY A 67 -0.29 11.67 15.57
C GLY A 67 -0.40 11.57 14.05
N ARG A 68 0.40 12.32 13.30
CA ARG A 68 0.37 12.40 11.83
C ARG A 68 1.09 11.25 11.13
N ILE A 69 1.83 10.41 11.87
CA ILE A 69 2.55 9.26 11.32
C ILE A 69 2.23 7.95 12.05
N VAL A 70 1.94 6.91 11.28
CA VAL A 70 1.83 5.53 11.76
C VAL A 70 3.02 4.73 11.26
N VAL A 71 3.56 3.84 12.09
CA VAL A 71 4.74 3.04 11.74
C VAL A 71 4.52 1.56 11.94
N PHE A 72 4.98 0.78 10.96
CA PHE A 72 4.95 -0.68 10.97
C PHE A 72 6.35 -1.26 10.81
N ASP A 73 6.69 -2.29 11.58
CA ASP A 73 7.99 -2.98 11.44
C ASP A 73 8.04 -3.89 10.19
N GLN A 74 6.90 -4.09 9.52
CA GLN A 74 6.77 -4.83 8.27
C GLN A 74 5.60 -4.26 7.45
N PHE A 75 5.59 -4.52 6.15
CA PHE A 75 4.42 -4.19 5.33
C PHE A 75 3.18 -4.97 5.77
N VAL A 76 2.07 -4.25 5.94
CA VAL A 76 0.72 -4.79 6.16
C VAL A 76 -0.28 -4.03 5.27
N PRO A 77 -1.39 -4.65 4.83
CA PRO A 77 -2.44 -3.96 4.10
C PRO A 77 -3.18 -2.98 5.03
N TRP A 78 -2.71 -1.72 5.08
CA TRP A 78 -3.14 -0.75 6.10
C TRP A 78 -4.26 0.19 5.66
N LYS A 79 -4.43 0.46 4.36
CA LYS A 79 -5.23 1.58 3.84
C LYS A 79 -6.67 1.62 4.35
N GLU A 80 -7.43 0.56 4.06
CA GLU A 80 -8.86 0.50 4.42
C GLU A 80 -9.08 0.47 5.93
N HIS A 81 -8.22 -0.26 6.66
CA HIS A 81 -8.25 -0.29 8.12
C HIS A 81 -7.98 1.09 8.70
N LEU A 82 -6.97 1.81 8.20
CA LEU A 82 -6.64 3.15 8.67
C LEU A 82 -7.81 4.12 8.50
N TYR A 83 -8.45 4.13 7.33
CA TYR A 83 -9.61 5.00 7.10
C TYR A 83 -10.77 4.67 8.02
N THR A 84 -11.07 3.37 8.20
CA THR A 84 -12.12 2.92 9.12
C THR A 84 -11.81 3.34 10.56
N ILE A 85 -10.56 3.18 11.01
CA ILE A 85 -10.13 3.54 12.36
C ILE A 85 -10.23 5.05 12.59
N GLU A 86 -9.81 5.87 11.62
CA GLU A 86 -9.93 7.32 11.73
C GLU A 86 -11.39 7.79 11.80
N GLU A 87 -12.28 7.15 11.03
CA GLU A 87 -13.73 7.39 11.11
C GLU A 87 -14.29 6.98 12.48
N ASP A 88 -13.99 5.77 12.95
CA ASP A 88 -14.43 5.24 14.24
C ASP A 88 -13.95 6.09 15.43
N GLN A 89 -12.74 6.67 15.32
CA GLN A 89 -12.13 7.51 16.35
C GLN A 89 -12.42 9.01 16.15
N ASN A 90 -13.26 9.38 15.16
CA ASN A 90 -13.65 10.75 14.84
C ASN A 90 -12.46 11.70 14.60
N VAL A 91 -11.44 11.20 13.89
CA VAL A 91 -10.22 11.93 13.49
C VAL A 91 -9.88 11.69 12.00
N PRO A 92 -10.86 11.84 11.07
CA PRO A 92 -10.61 11.63 9.64
C PRO A 92 -9.51 12.55 9.13
N GLY A 93 -8.57 12.01 8.36
CA GLY A 93 -7.51 12.82 7.75
C GLY A 93 -6.31 13.09 8.65
N GLN A 94 -6.31 12.63 9.90
CA GLN A 94 -5.25 12.95 10.87
C GLN A 94 -3.89 12.38 10.45
N VAL A 95 -3.84 11.14 9.98
CA VAL A 95 -2.59 10.49 9.59
C VAL A 95 -2.22 10.95 8.18
N LEU A 96 -1.05 11.57 8.05
CA LEU A 96 -0.53 12.08 6.79
C LEU A 96 0.39 11.07 6.11
N TYR A 97 1.13 10.28 6.90
CA TYR A 97 2.12 9.34 6.37
C TYR A 97 2.10 8.00 7.11
N VAL A 98 2.48 6.96 6.38
CA VAL A 98 2.71 5.62 6.91
C VAL A 98 4.13 5.22 6.59
N LEU A 99 4.86 4.78 7.62
CA LEU A 99 6.21 4.27 7.50
C LEU A 99 6.21 2.75 7.69
N TYR A 100 6.87 2.00 6.83
CA TYR A 100 6.99 0.55 6.99
C TYR A 100 8.28 -0.02 6.41
N SER A 101 8.74 -1.15 6.94
CA SER A 101 9.83 -1.92 6.35
C SER A 101 9.32 -2.83 5.23
N ASP A 102 10.02 -2.88 4.09
CA ASP A 102 9.82 -3.87 3.03
C ASP A 102 10.69 -5.12 3.20
N GLY A 103 11.30 -5.28 4.39
CA GLY A 103 12.21 -6.36 4.75
C GLY A 103 13.68 -6.05 4.45
N LYS A 104 13.97 -5.08 3.57
CA LYS A 104 15.34 -4.64 3.26
C LYS A 104 15.54 -3.15 3.54
N ASN A 105 14.55 -2.35 3.20
CA ASN A 105 14.56 -0.90 3.30
C ASN A 105 13.26 -0.42 3.96
N TRP A 106 13.21 0.86 4.26
CA TRP A 106 12.05 1.54 4.79
C TRP A 106 11.36 2.37 3.71
N ARG A 107 10.04 2.41 3.80
CA ARG A 107 9.14 3.13 2.90
C ARG A 107 8.32 4.13 3.69
N VAL A 108 8.40 5.39 3.31
CA VAL A 108 7.42 6.40 3.73
C VAL A 108 6.42 6.56 2.61
N GLN A 109 5.13 6.40 2.92
CA GLN A 109 4.04 6.54 1.97
C GLN A 109 3.07 7.60 2.46
N ALA A 110 2.74 8.56 1.60
CA ALA A 110 1.72 9.56 1.88
C ALA A 110 0.33 8.90 1.83
N VAL A 111 -0.50 9.21 2.82
CA VAL A 111 -1.88 8.70 2.89
C VAL A 111 -2.73 9.49 1.89
N ALA A 112 -3.54 8.78 1.10
CA ALA A 112 -4.45 9.41 0.16
C ALA A 112 -5.67 10.02 0.88
N GLU A 113 -6.33 10.98 0.24
CA GLU A 113 -7.55 11.58 0.79
C GLU A 113 -8.66 10.54 1.01
N SER A 114 -8.71 9.51 0.16
CA SER A 114 -9.62 8.38 0.26
C SER A 114 -9.02 7.13 -0.39
N SER A 115 -9.69 5.98 -0.26
CA SER A 115 -9.27 4.70 -0.86
C SER A 115 -9.19 4.74 -2.40
N SER A 116 -9.99 5.59 -3.04
CA SER A 116 -10.03 5.74 -4.50
C SER A 116 -9.30 6.98 -5.02
N SER A 117 -8.77 7.83 -4.14
CA SER A 117 -8.10 9.07 -4.54
C SER A 117 -6.64 8.81 -4.95
N PHE A 118 -6.20 9.50 -6.00
CA PHE A 118 -4.79 9.61 -6.37
C PHE A 118 -4.08 10.77 -5.67
N THR A 119 -4.85 11.63 -4.99
CA THR A 119 -4.33 12.79 -4.26
C THR A 119 -3.93 12.38 -2.85
N SER A 120 -2.70 12.70 -2.48
CA SER A 120 -2.19 12.54 -1.11
C SER A 120 -2.71 13.66 -0.22
N ARG A 121 -3.08 13.36 1.03
CA ARG A 121 -3.41 14.35 2.07
C ARG A 121 -2.28 15.37 2.22
N LYS A 122 -1.04 14.86 2.26
CA LYS A 122 0.19 15.63 2.16
C LYS A 122 1.25 14.82 1.41
N ALA A 123 1.55 15.24 0.19
CA ALA A 123 2.65 14.64 -0.57
C ALA A 123 4.00 15.05 0.03
N LEU A 124 5.02 14.21 -0.18
CA LEU A 124 6.40 14.52 0.20
C LEU A 124 6.87 15.86 -0.43
N PRO A 125 7.82 16.57 0.21
CA PRO A 125 8.27 17.89 -0.21
C PRO A 125 8.61 17.96 -1.69
N GLU A 126 8.22 19.03 -2.36
CA GLU A 126 8.40 19.19 -3.81
C GLU A 126 9.87 19.10 -4.22
N ALA A 127 10.77 19.69 -3.42
CA ALA A 127 12.21 19.63 -3.63
C ALA A 127 12.75 18.19 -3.69
N TRP A 128 12.10 17.23 -3.04
CA TRP A 128 12.58 15.84 -2.99
C TRP A 128 12.10 15.01 -4.17
N ARG A 129 11.04 15.46 -4.86
CA ARG A 129 10.32 14.64 -5.85
C ARG A 129 11.20 14.33 -7.05
N GLY A 130 11.39 13.04 -7.32
CA GLY A 130 12.24 12.56 -8.41
C GLY A 130 13.73 12.52 -8.07
N VAL A 131 14.14 13.01 -6.90
CA VAL A 131 15.52 13.00 -6.42
C VAL A 131 15.84 11.67 -5.72
N ARG A 132 17.12 11.27 -5.76
CA ARG A 132 17.59 9.96 -5.30
C ARG A 132 18.91 10.04 -4.53
N ASP A 133 19.20 8.95 -3.81
CA ASP A 133 20.51 8.65 -3.22
C ASP A 133 21.14 9.81 -2.40
N GLU A 134 22.43 10.09 -2.58
CA GLU A 134 23.13 11.12 -1.80
C GLU A 134 22.56 12.53 -2.00
N GLU A 135 22.05 12.83 -3.20
CA GLU A 135 21.44 14.13 -3.49
C GLU A 135 20.19 14.32 -2.64
N LEU A 136 19.31 13.30 -2.59
CA LEU A 136 18.13 13.32 -1.75
C LEU A 136 18.52 13.45 -0.27
N SER A 137 19.56 12.72 0.16
CA SER A 137 20.03 12.80 1.55
C SER A 137 20.52 14.20 1.93
N LYS A 138 21.16 14.92 1.00
CA LYS A 138 21.64 16.29 1.22
C LYS A 138 20.49 17.30 1.31
N ILE A 139 19.53 17.23 0.39
CA ILE A 139 18.43 18.22 0.34
C ILE A 139 17.36 17.99 1.40
N SER A 140 17.22 16.75 1.89
CA SER A 140 16.25 16.41 2.94
C SER A 140 16.81 16.51 4.35
N GLY A 141 18.14 16.56 4.50
CA GLY A 141 18.79 16.37 5.80
C GLY A 141 18.67 14.93 6.34
N ILE A 142 18.00 14.02 5.64
CA ILE A 142 17.76 12.65 6.09
C ILE A 142 18.85 11.74 5.52
N PRO A 143 19.65 11.06 6.36
CA PRO A 143 20.72 10.20 5.88
C PRO A 143 20.17 8.96 5.17
N SER A 144 20.98 8.37 4.30
CA SER A 144 20.72 7.07 3.65
C SER A 144 19.44 6.98 2.80
N CYS A 145 18.97 8.12 2.28
CA CYS A 145 17.85 8.15 1.35
C CYS A 145 18.15 7.36 0.07
N ILE A 146 17.12 6.74 -0.51
CA ILE A 146 17.20 5.95 -1.74
C ILE A 146 16.48 6.68 -2.88
N PHE A 147 15.23 7.10 -2.67
CA PHE A 147 14.47 7.86 -3.67
C PHE A 147 13.22 8.50 -3.10
N THR A 148 12.67 9.46 -3.84
CA THR A 148 11.27 9.93 -3.72
C THR A 148 10.60 9.90 -5.08
N HIS A 149 9.37 9.40 -5.17
CA HIS A 149 8.62 9.38 -6.42
C HIS A 149 8.33 10.80 -6.92
N ALA A 150 8.27 11.02 -8.24
CA ALA A 150 8.05 12.35 -8.83
C ALA A 150 6.73 13.02 -8.42
N ALA A 151 5.70 12.22 -8.11
CA ALA A 151 4.43 12.71 -7.56
C ALA A 151 4.44 12.87 -6.02
N GLY A 152 5.51 12.50 -5.33
CA GLY A 152 5.66 12.66 -3.88
C GLY A 152 4.84 11.70 -3.01
N PHE A 153 4.17 10.69 -3.58
CA PHE A 153 3.33 9.78 -2.78
C PHE A 153 4.12 8.71 -2.01
N ILE A 154 5.38 8.45 -2.37
CA ILE A 154 6.23 7.44 -1.72
C ILE A 154 7.71 7.80 -1.79
N GLY A 155 8.44 7.46 -0.72
CA GLY A 155 9.90 7.55 -0.64
C GLY A 155 10.50 6.27 -0.04
N GLY A 156 11.80 6.09 -0.27
CA GLY A 156 12.59 4.96 0.22
C GLY A 156 13.86 5.40 0.96
N ASN A 157 14.17 4.75 2.08
CA ASN A 157 15.38 4.96 2.87
C ASN A 157 15.92 3.62 3.35
N LYS A 158 17.22 3.48 3.56
CA LYS A 158 17.82 2.25 4.12
C LYS A 158 17.46 2.04 5.60
N THR A 159 17.20 3.13 6.32
CA THR A 159 16.90 3.15 7.76
C THR A 159 15.53 3.77 8.03
N ARG A 160 15.11 3.76 9.29
CA ARG A 160 13.85 4.35 9.75
C ARG A 160 13.91 5.90 9.83
N ASP A 161 14.94 6.52 9.29
CA ASP A 161 15.25 7.95 9.51
C ASP A 161 14.26 8.91 8.83
N PHE A 162 13.34 8.41 8.00
CA PHE A 162 12.18 9.21 7.59
C PHE A 162 11.31 9.67 8.76
N LEU A 163 11.44 9.10 9.97
CA LEU A 163 10.83 9.67 11.17
C LEU A 163 11.30 11.09 11.49
N LEU A 164 12.51 11.46 11.06
CA LEU A 164 13.07 12.80 11.31
C LEU A 164 12.20 13.92 10.71
N LEU A 165 11.46 13.63 9.64
CA LEU A 165 10.44 14.52 9.06
C LEU A 165 9.53 15.15 10.13
N PHE A 166 9.13 14.36 11.13
CA PHE A 166 8.13 14.77 12.13
C PHE A 166 8.75 15.33 13.41
N LEU A 167 10.06 15.15 13.59
CA LEU A 167 10.79 15.65 14.76
C LEU A 167 11.22 17.10 14.54
N GLU A 168 11.56 17.47 13.30
CA GLU A 168 11.87 18.84 12.90
C GLU A 168 10.57 19.53 12.44
N LYS A 169 9.86 20.13 13.40
CA LYS A 169 8.51 20.73 13.26
C LYS A 169 8.39 21.84 12.18
N GLU A 170 9.42 22.15 11.42
CA GLU A 170 9.48 23.28 10.49
C GLU A 170 9.22 22.92 9.01
N GLU A 171 9.34 21.65 8.58
CA GLU A 171 9.21 21.30 7.14
C GLU A 171 7.86 20.66 6.75
N ILE A 172 7.01 20.28 7.73
CA ILE A 172 5.66 19.74 7.48
C ILE A 172 4.57 20.81 7.70
N SER A 173 4.87 22.11 7.74
CA SER A 173 3.83 23.15 7.69
C SER A 173 3.46 23.44 6.24
#